data_AF-A0A4U1BEE4-F1
#
_entry.id   AF-A0A4U1BEE4-F1
#
_cell.length_a   1.000
_cell.length_b   1.000
_cell.length_c   1.000
_cell.angle_alpha   90.00
_cell.angle_beta   90.00
_cell.angle_gamma   90.00
#
_symmetry.space_group_name_H-M   'P 1'
#
loop_
_entity.id
_entity.type
_entity.pdbx_description
1 polymer ?
#
loop_
_entity_poly.entity_id
_entity_poly.type
_entity_poly.pdbx_seq_one_letter_code
_entity_poly.pdbx_strand_id
1 'polypeptide(L)'
;MTTFWIGIAGLTVLALLLVWIPFFRSGKKGAEQAELRKQTNVKLFNERLGEFEEDLKEGRISNEEFDTLKQELELNLLQDVSTASEAESQFQRSALWPVLISVAIVTMSAYFYVDLGRMSDWQTARQESPQDSNPHQGMTPEQMQQMRIAQLEKAVMAEPENSQAWFTLGHAYMSGGQYPQAIAAFDTVMDLVGEHAELLGPKATAMYYMAGEKITPEIQKIIDQALESDFKDPSTRLLLGMNAFFSSDYEDAIRHWEILLTSPRDDFDRQAIQQAIQQAKSFLGTDAVDNPELNKDVEAKAKSISITVELDQALNAEVGDAMVLVMARPVSGAAMPVAIKRFKASLLPKEVVLRDSDAMTPEMVLSQQAEVNIDVVINFDSNPAPTAGDLLGQAKGVKLGSDTTIIIDTKVQ
;
A
#
# COMPACT_ATOMS: atom_id res chain seq x y z
N MET A 1 -27.66 -9.97 7.76
CA MET A 1 -28.86 -10.84 7.84
C MET A 1 -29.22 -11.38 6.46
N THR A 2 -29.45 -10.52 5.46
CA THR A 2 -29.83 -10.94 4.09
C THR A 2 -28.77 -11.79 3.39
N THR A 3 -27.49 -11.44 3.48
CA THR A 3 -26.37 -12.17 2.86
C THR A 3 -26.19 -13.60 3.36
N PHE A 4 -26.46 -13.86 4.64
CA PHE A 4 -26.39 -15.19 5.24
C PHE A 4 -27.47 -16.12 4.69
N TRP A 5 -28.72 -15.65 4.65
CA TRP A 5 -29.84 -16.39 4.07
C TRP A 5 -29.68 -16.61 2.56
N ILE A 6 -29.07 -15.65 1.85
CA ILE A 6 -28.70 -15.82 0.43
C ILE A 6 -27.69 -16.95 0.25
N GLY A 7 -26.68 -17.05 1.13
CA GLY A 7 -25.70 -18.13 1.10
C GLY A 7 -26.32 -19.52 1.32
N ILE A 8 -27.20 -19.64 2.33
CA ILE A 8 -27.95 -20.88 2.59
C ILE A 8 -28.82 -21.24 1.38
N ALA A 9 -29.61 -20.29 0.88
CA ALA A 9 -30.47 -20.51 -0.29
C ALA A 9 -29.68 -20.98 -1.51
N GLY A 10 -28.49 -20.41 -1.75
CA GLY A 10 -27.60 -20.82 -2.84
C GLY A 10 -27.13 -22.27 -2.71
N LEU A 11 -26.71 -22.69 -1.52
CA LEU A 11 -26.28 -24.07 -1.26
C LEU A 11 -27.44 -25.08 -1.39
N THR A 12 -28.64 -24.73 -0.93
CA THR A 12 -29.82 -25.60 -1.07
C THR A 12 -30.20 -25.79 -2.53
N VAL A 13 -30.16 -24.72 -3.33
CA VAL A 13 -30.39 -24.80 -4.78
C VAL A 13 -29.36 -25.71 -5.44
N LEU A 14 -28.09 -25.60 -5.07
CA LEU A 14 -27.02 -26.43 -5.61
C LEU A 14 -27.21 -27.92 -5.28
N ALA A 15 -27.62 -28.24 -4.04
CA ALA A 15 -27.94 -29.61 -3.63
C ALA A 15 -29.15 -30.18 -4.41
N LEU A 16 -30.20 -29.39 -4.61
CA LEU A 16 -31.36 -29.80 -5.40
C LEU A 16 -31.00 -30.04 -6.87
N LEU A 17 -30.13 -29.20 -7.45
CA LEU A 17 -29.64 -29.39 -8.81
C LEU A 17 -28.90 -30.73 -8.95
N LEU A 18 -28.07 -31.12 -7.98
CA LEU A 18 -27.36 -32.41 -8.02
C LEU A 18 -28.30 -33.62 -7.99
N VAL A 19 -29.47 -33.51 -7.35
CA VAL A 19 -30.49 -34.57 -7.31
C VAL A 19 -31.33 -34.62 -8.60
N TRP A 20 -31.74 -33.46 -9.10
CA TRP A 20 -32.68 -33.38 -10.23
C TRP A 20 -32.01 -33.46 -11.61
N ILE A 21 -30.76 -33.00 -11.78
CA ILE A 21 -30.02 -33.13 -13.05
C ILE A 21 -29.88 -34.59 -13.52
N PRO A 22 -29.44 -35.57 -12.69
CA PRO A 22 -29.36 -36.97 -13.13
C PRO A 22 -30.74 -37.58 -13.39
N PHE A 23 -31.80 -37.14 -12.69
CA PHE A 23 -33.17 -37.59 -12.94
C PHE A 23 -33.64 -37.20 -14.35
N PHE A 24 -33.44 -35.93 -14.75
CA PHE A 24 -33.80 -35.46 -16.09
C PHE A 24 -32.88 -36.03 -17.19
N ARG A 25 -31.59 -36.22 -16.91
CA ARG A 25 -30.64 -36.80 -17.88
C ARG A 25 -30.86 -38.29 -18.13
N SER A 26 -31.33 -39.03 -17.13
CA SER A 26 -31.57 -40.47 -17.26
C SER A 26 -32.81 -40.79 -18.11
N GLY A 27 -33.74 -39.85 -18.28
CA GLY A 27 -34.87 -40.01 -19.21
C GLY A 27 -34.45 -39.93 -20.68
N LYS A 28 -33.52 -39.03 -21.02
CA LYS A 28 -32.99 -38.88 -22.40
C LYS A 28 -32.21 -40.11 -22.87
N LYS A 29 -31.36 -40.67 -22.00
CA LYS A 29 -30.56 -41.87 -22.33
C LYS A 29 -31.42 -43.12 -22.58
N GLY A 30 -32.57 -43.23 -21.91
CA GLY A 30 -33.50 -44.35 -22.12
C GLY A 30 -34.18 -44.29 -23.48
N ALA A 31 -34.72 -43.11 -23.84
CA ALA A 31 -35.37 -42.90 -25.14
C ALA A 31 -34.39 -43.06 -26.32
N GLU A 32 -33.15 -42.58 -26.15
CA GLU A 32 -32.09 -42.73 -27.17
C GLU A 32 -31.68 -44.19 -27.38
N GLN A 33 -31.60 -44.99 -26.31
CA GLN A 33 -31.30 -46.42 -26.40
C GLN A 33 -32.46 -47.23 -27.00
N ALA A 34 -33.71 -46.86 -26.72
CA ALA A 34 -34.89 -47.53 -27.29
C ALA A 34 -34.99 -47.29 -28.81
N GLU A 35 -34.79 -46.04 -29.24
CA GLU A 35 -34.75 -45.68 -30.66
C GLU A 35 -33.60 -46.37 -31.39
N LEU A 36 -32.40 -46.43 -30.78
CA LEU A 36 -31.25 -47.13 -31.36
C LEU A 36 -31.51 -48.64 -31.53
N ARG A 37 -32.19 -49.29 -30.57
CA ARG A 37 -32.58 -50.71 -30.65
C ARG A 37 -33.59 -50.94 -31.77
N LYS A 38 -34.60 -50.07 -31.89
CA LYS A 38 -35.60 -50.13 -32.96
C LYS A 38 -34.95 -50.02 -34.34
N GLN A 39 -34.06 -49.05 -34.52
CA GLN A 39 -33.31 -48.88 -35.78
C GLN A 39 -32.42 -50.11 -36.09
N THR A 40 -31.77 -50.68 -35.07
CA THR A 40 -30.92 -51.86 -35.23
C THR A 40 -31.73 -53.10 -35.65
N ASN A 41 -32.87 -53.34 -35.02
CA ASN A 41 -33.73 -54.49 -35.33
C ASN A 41 -34.33 -54.40 -36.74
N VAL A 42 -34.77 -53.21 -37.15
CA VAL A 42 -35.27 -52.98 -38.53
C VAL A 42 -34.16 -53.16 -39.56
N LYS A 43 -32.93 -52.72 -39.26
CA LYS A 43 -31.79 -52.92 -40.15
C LYS A 43 -31.47 -54.40 -40.33
N LEU A 44 -31.40 -55.16 -39.24
CA LEU A 44 -31.14 -56.59 -39.26
C LEU A 44 -32.23 -57.35 -40.01
N PHE A 45 -33.50 -56.96 -39.85
CA PHE A 45 -34.62 -57.49 -40.62
C PHE A 45 -34.39 -57.33 -42.13
N ASN A 46 -34.07 -56.12 -42.59
CA ASN A 46 -33.86 -55.85 -44.02
C ASN A 46 -32.65 -56.61 -44.59
N GLU A 47 -31.59 -56.77 -43.80
CA GLU A 47 -30.40 -57.53 -44.18
C GLU A 47 -30.74 -59.03 -44.37
N ARG A 48 -31.43 -59.63 -43.41
CA ARG A 48 -31.89 -61.03 -43.49
C ARG A 48 -32.89 -61.26 -44.63
N LEU A 49 -33.80 -60.32 -44.86
CA LEU A 49 -34.74 -60.42 -45.97
C LEU A 49 -33.99 -60.41 -47.32
N GLY A 50 -32.97 -59.56 -47.45
CA GLY A 50 -32.11 -59.52 -48.64
C GLY A 50 -31.35 -60.83 -48.87
N GLU A 51 -30.82 -61.45 -47.80
CA GLU A 51 -30.17 -62.77 -47.88
C GLU A 51 -31.14 -63.84 -48.42
N PHE A 52 -32.37 -63.87 -47.91
CA PHE A 52 -33.39 -64.81 -48.40
C PHE A 52 -33.82 -64.54 -49.85
N GLU A 53 -33.90 -63.27 -50.27
CA GLU A 53 -34.20 -62.92 -51.67
C GLU A 53 -33.08 -63.36 -52.62
N GLU A 54 -31.83 -63.33 -52.17
CA GLU A 54 -30.66 -63.79 -52.94
C GLU A 54 -30.65 -65.32 -53.03
N ASP A 55 -30.87 -66.03 -51.92
CA ASP A 55 -30.96 -67.49 -51.90
C ASP A 55 -32.11 -68.01 -52.79
N LEU A 56 -33.23 -67.28 -52.87
CA LEU A 56 -34.34 -67.59 -53.78
C LEU A 56 -33.94 -67.42 -55.26
N LYS A 57 -33.21 -66.35 -55.60
CA LYS A 57 -32.71 -66.09 -56.96
C LYS A 57 -31.69 -67.14 -57.39
N GLU A 58 -30.85 -67.61 -56.48
CA GLU A 58 -29.87 -68.67 -56.71
C GLU A 58 -30.49 -70.08 -56.73
N GLY A 59 -31.78 -70.20 -56.40
CA GLY A 59 -32.50 -71.47 -56.37
C GLY A 59 -32.12 -72.38 -55.20
N ARG A 60 -31.54 -71.82 -54.13
CA ARG A 60 -31.17 -72.55 -52.90
C ARG A 60 -32.37 -72.83 -52.01
N ILE A 61 -33.39 -71.98 -52.08
CA ILE A 61 -34.68 -72.13 -51.38
C ILE A 61 -35.83 -72.04 -52.38
N SER A 62 -36.96 -72.67 -52.06
CA SER A 62 -38.20 -72.58 -52.83
C SER A 62 -39.01 -71.32 -52.47
N ASN A 63 -39.97 -70.93 -53.32
CA ASN A 63 -40.88 -69.82 -53.01
C ASN A 63 -41.69 -70.05 -51.72
N GLU A 64 -42.08 -71.30 -51.44
CA GLU A 64 -42.85 -71.65 -50.24
C GLU A 64 -42.01 -71.54 -48.97
N GLU A 65 -40.73 -71.93 -49.04
CA GLU A 65 -39.76 -71.74 -47.96
C GLU A 65 -39.44 -70.26 -47.73
N PHE A 66 -39.34 -69.46 -48.80
CA PHE A 66 -39.14 -68.01 -48.67
C PHE A 66 -40.30 -67.34 -47.95
N ASP A 67 -41.54 -67.64 -48.32
CA ASP A 67 -42.73 -67.04 -47.72
C ASP A 67 -42.86 -67.38 -46.22
N THR A 68 -42.53 -68.62 -45.84
CA THR A 68 -42.54 -69.05 -44.43
C THR A 68 -41.46 -68.35 -43.61
N LEU A 69 -40.22 -68.30 -44.10
CA LEU A 69 -39.11 -67.60 -43.44
C LEU A 69 -39.38 -66.10 -43.28
N LYS A 70 -39.96 -65.47 -44.31
CA LYS A 70 -40.36 -64.06 -44.26
C LYS A 70 -41.43 -63.82 -43.19
N GLN A 71 -42.45 -64.67 -43.11
CA GLN A 71 -43.50 -64.55 -42.10
C GLN A 71 -42.95 -64.71 -40.67
N GLU A 72 -42.05 -65.67 -40.44
CA GLU A 72 -41.38 -65.82 -39.14
C GLU A 72 -40.55 -64.58 -38.78
N LEU A 73 -39.84 -64.00 -39.76
CA LEU A 73 -39.05 -62.79 -39.55
C LEU A 73 -39.94 -61.57 -39.22
N GLU A 74 -41.08 -61.43 -39.90
CA GLU A 74 -42.07 -60.37 -39.63
C GLU A 74 -42.71 -60.52 -38.24
N LEU A 75 -43.04 -61.76 -37.84
CA LEU A 75 -43.56 -62.07 -36.50
C LEU A 75 -42.54 -61.73 -35.41
N ASN A 76 -41.28 -62.10 -35.60
CA ASN A 76 -40.20 -61.77 -34.66
C ASN A 76 -40.01 -60.25 -34.53
N LEU A 77 -40.01 -59.51 -35.65
CA LEU A 77 -39.91 -58.05 -35.61
C LEU A 77 -41.09 -57.41 -34.88
N LEU A 78 -42.31 -57.90 -35.10
CA LEU A 78 -43.51 -57.41 -34.41
C LEU A 78 -43.42 -57.64 -32.90
N GLN A 79 -42.94 -58.82 -32.48
CA GLN A 79 -42.76 -59.19 -31.08
C GLN A 79 -41.66 -58.35 -30.40
N ASP A 80 -40.56 -58.08 -31.09
CA ASP A 80 -39.48 -57.22 -30.58
C ASP A 80 -39.93 -55.77 -30.40
N VAL A 81 -40.75 -55.26 -31.34
CA VAL A 81 -41.30 -53.91 -31.28
C VAL A 81 -42.37 -53.79 -30.18
N SER A 82 -43.21 -54.80 -29.97
CA SER A 82 -44.21 -54.80 -28.88
C SER A 82 -43.56 -54.89 -27.50
N THR A 83 -42.55 -55.76 -27.33
CA THR A 83 -41.81 -55.90 -26.06
C THR A 83 -41.05 -54.62 -25.71
N ALA A 84 -40.50 -53.92 -26.71
CA ALA A 84 -39.88 -52.60 -26.52
C ALA A 84 -40.90 -51.54 -26.08
N SER A 85 -42.11 -51.54 -26.65
CA SER A 85 -43.18 -50.60 -26.27
C SER A 85 -43.76 -50.87 -24.87
N GLU A 86 -43.81 -52.12 -24.42
CA GLU A 86 -44.24 -52.48 -23.07
C GLU A 86 -43.21 -52.11 -22.00
N ALA A 87 -41.91 -52.28 -22.32
CA ALA A 87 -40.80 -51.85 -21.45
C ALA A 87 -40.73 -50.32 -21.26
N GLU A 88 -41.16 -49.54 -22.26
CA GLU A 88 -41.29 -48.07 -22.16
C GLU A 88 -42.45 -47.63 -21.24
N SER A 89 -43.53 -48.41 -21.16
CA SER A 89 -44.75 -48.08 -20.40
C SER A 89 -44.64 -48.37 -18.90
N GLN A 90 -43.94 -49.43 -18.50
CA GLN A 90 -43.87 -49.84 -17.09
C GLN A 90 -42.96 -48.98 -16.20
N PHE A 91 -42.11 -48.13 -16.77
CA PHE A 91 -41.27 -47.20 -16.03
C PHE A 91 -41.67 -45.73 -16.27
N GLN A 92 -42.94 -45.39 -16.02
CA GLN A 92 -43.27 -44.02 -15.61
C GLN A 92 -42.57 -43.75 -14.27
N ARG A 93 -41.31 -43.31 -14.34
CA ARG A 93 -40.44 -43.05 -13.20
C ARG A 93 -41.11 -42.00 -12.32
N SER A 94 -41.74 -42.47 -11.26
CA SER A 94 -42.41 -41.61 -10.30
C SER A 94 -41.40 -40.63 -9.72
N ALA A 95 -41.69 -39.33 -9.82
CA ALA A 95 -40.89 -38.27 -9.21
C ALA A 95 -40.86 -38.37 -7.67
N LEU A 96 -41.56 -39.34 -7.07
CA LEU A 96 -41.56 -39.62 -5.64
C LEU A 96 -40.14 -39.77 -5.07
N TRP A 97 -39.23 -40.47 -5.75
CA TRP A 97 -37.86 -40.67 -5.23
C TRP A 97 -37.03 -39.38 -5.12
N PRO A 98 -36.87 -38.56 -6.18
CA PRO A 98 -36.15 -37.29 -6.05
C PRO A 98 -36.85 -36.29 -5.12
N VAL A 99 -38.20 -36.32 -5.04
CA VAL A 99 -38.96 -35.49 -4.10
C VAL A 99 -38.70 -35.92 -2.66
N LEU A 100 -38.75 -37.22 -2.34
CA LEU A 100 -38.46 -37.73 -1.00
C LEU A 100 -37.03 -37.40 -0.56
N ILE A 101 -36.06 -37.56 -1.46
CA ILE A 101 -34.66 -37.17 -1.18
C ILE A 101 -34.55 -35.66 -0.93
N SER A 102 -35.23 -34.84 -1.74
CA SER A 102 -35.22 -33.38 -1.58
C SER A 102 -35.81 -32.97 -0.22
N VAL A 103 -36.94 -33.57 0.17
CA VAL A 103 -37.56 -33.34 1.47
C VAL A 103 -36.64 -33.78 2.59
N ALA A 104 -36.04 -34.98 2.49
CA ALA A 104 -35.11 -35.49 3.49
C ALA A 104 -33.87 -34.59 3.66
N ILE A 105 -33.30 -34.07 2.57
CA ILE A 105 -32.15 -33.15 2.63
C ILE A 105 -32.53 -31.86 3.35
N VAL A 106 -33.69 -31.27 3.02
CA VAL A 106 -34.14 -30.01 3.63
C VAL A 106 -34.47 -30.22 5.11
N THR A 107 -35.18 -31.29 5.47
CA THR A 107 -35.55 -31.57 6.86
C THR A 107 -34.33 -31.94 7.71
N MET A 108 -33.42 -32.75 7.18
CA MET A 108 -32.18 -33.12 7.86
C MET A 108 -31.27 -31.90 8.05
N SER A 109 -31.15 -31.04 7.03
CA SER A 109 -30.37 -29.80 7.14
C SER A 109 -30.96 -28.84 8.15
N ALA A 110 -32.29 -28.70 8.19
CA ALA A 110 -32.99 -27.89 9.18
C ALA A 110 -32.79 -28.45 10.61
N TYR A 111 -32.87 -29.76 10.78
CA TYR A 111 -32.63 -30.43 12.06
C TYR A 111 -31.20 -30.19 12.57
N PHE A 112 -30.19 -30.45 11.73
CA PHE A 112 -28.79 -30.19 12.11
C PHE A 112 -28.48 -28.70 12.32
N TYR A 113 -29.17 -27.80 11.61
CA TYR A 113 -29.06 -26.37 11.89
C TYR A 113 -29.66 -25.99 13.25
N VAL A 114 -30.73 -26.64 13.69
CA VAL A 114 -31.27 -26.39 15.04
C VAL A 114 -30.39 -27.02 16.12
N ASP A 115 -29.79 -28.19 15.87
CA ASP A 115 -28.99 -28.93 16.84
C ASP A 115 -27.53 -28.43 16.96
N LEU A 116 -26.84 -28.21 15.83
CA LEU A 116 -25.46 -27.70 15.80
C LEU A 116 -25.38 -26.18 15.60
N GLY A 117 -26.44 -25.56 15.09
CA GLY A 117 -26.40 -24.16 14.68
C GLY A 117 -26.27 -23.26 15.88
N ARG A 118 -25.13 -22.59 15.96
CA ARG A 118 -24.81 -21.62 17.00
C ARG A 118 -25.41 -20.24 16.68
N MET A 119 -26.65 -20.20 16.18
CA MET A 119 -27.31 -18.94 15.83
C MET A 119 -27.49 -18.06 17.07
N SER A 120 -27.78 -18.67 18.22
CA SER A 120 -27.75 -17.99 19.51
C SER A 120 -26.36 -17.41 19.77
N ASP A 121 -25.28 -18.17 19.58
CA ASP A 121 -23.93 -17.68 19.86
C ASP A 121 -23.51 -16.59 18.87
N TRP A 122 -24.00 -16.61 17.63
CA TRP A 122 -23.82 -15.50 16.68
C TRP A 122 -24.64 -14.28 17.06
N GLN A 123 -25.86 -14.44 17.59
CA GLN A 123 -26.68 -13.34 18.09
C GLN A 123 -26.11 -12.75 19.37
N THR A 124 -25.65 -13.59 20.30
CA THR A 124 -24.93 -13.23 21.51
C THR A 124 -23.60 -12.59 21.14
N ALA A 125 -22.80 -13.16 20.24
CA ALA A 125 -21.59 -12.53 19.74
C ALA A 125 -21.87 -11.22 18.98
N ARG A 126 -23.05 -11.01 18.39
CA ARG A 126 -23.46 -9.75 17.74
C ARG A 126 -24.07 -8.74 18.73
N GLN A 127 -24.59 -9.18 19.87
CA GLN A 127 -25.01 -8.33 20.98
C GLN A 127 -23.84 -7.98 21.91
N GLU A 128 -22.85 -8.86 22.03
CA GLU A 128 -21.61 -8.71 22.79
C GLU A 128 -20.47 -8.12 21.96
N SER A 129 -20.53 -8.18 20.62
CA SER A 129 -19.73 -7.33 19.73
C SER A 129 -20.59 -6.12 19.40
N PRO A 130 -20.40 -4.97 20.07
CA PRO A 130 -21.11 -3.78 19.68
C PRO A 130 -20.45 -3.40 18.35
N GLN A 131 -21.18 -3.63 17.27
CA GLN A 131 -20.82 -3.11 15.95
C GLN A 131 -20.94 -1.56 15.91
N ASP A 132 -21.31 -0.96 17.05
CA ASP A 132 -21.24 0.46 17.44
C ASP A 132 -20.14 0.79 18.48
N SER A 133 -19.30 -0.16 18.87
CA SER A 133 -18.10 0.10 19.65
C SER A 133 -16.91 -0.59 19.01
N ASN A 134 -16.47 -0.05 17.87
CA ASN A 134 -15.03 0.06 17.74
C ASN A 134 -14.58 0.85 19.00
N PRO A 135 -13.74 0.33 19.91
CA PRO A 135 -13.23 1.14 21.02
C PRO A 135 -12.51 2.40 20.52
N HIS A 136 -12.25 2.47 19.21
CA HIS A 136 -11.66 3.59 18.49
C HIS A 136 -12.67 4.36 17.60
N GLN A 137 -13.96 4.00 17.58
CA GLN A 137 -14.97 4.67 16.75
C GLN A 137 -15.30 6.03 17.36
N GLY A 138 -15.11 7.09 16.58
CA GLY A 138 -15.26 8.46 17.07
C GLY A 138 -14.11 8.93 17.95
N MET A 139 -13.08 8.11 18.19
CA MET A 139 -11.87 8.56 18.87
C MET A 139 -10.96 9.30 17.90
N THR A 140 -10.41 10.43 18.34
CA THR A 140 -9.33 11.09 17.62
C THR A 140 -8.04 10.25 17.70
N PRO A 141 -7.07 10.45 16.78
CA PRO A 141 -5.76 9.81 16.88
C PRO A 141 -5.10 9.96 18.25
N GLU A 142 -5.24 11.13 18.87
CA GLU A 142 -4.70 11.43 20.20
C GLU A 142 -5.39 10.60 21.30
N GLN A 143 -6.72 10.42 21.21
CA GLN A 143 -7.46 9.59 22.16
C GLN A 143 -7.08 8.12 22.04
N MET A 144 -6.90 7.61 20.81
CA MET A 144 -6.41 6.24 20.59
C MET A 144 -5.01 6.04 21.17
N GLN A 145 -4.14 7.03 21.02
CA GLN A 145 -2.79 7.01 21.56
C GLN A 145 -2.78 7.04 23.09
N GLN A 146 -3.57 7.91 23.72
CA GLN A 146 -3.72 7.95 25.18
C GLN A 146 -4.26 6.63 25.73
N MET A 147 -5.23 6.02 25.06
CA MET A 147 -5.75 4.71 25.45
C MET A 147 -4.65 3.62 25.40
N ARG A 148 -3.81 3.63 24.36
CA ARG A 148 -2.68 2.70 24.23
C ARG A 148 -1.67 2.90 25.36
N ILE A 149 -1.31 4.14 25.67
CA ILE A 149 -0.40 4.47 26.78
C ILE A 149 -0.99 3.94 28.09
N ALA A 150 -2.27 4.20 28.38
CA ALA A 150 -2.92 3.73 29.61
C ALA A 150 -2.96 2.19 29.73
N GLN A 151 -3.03 1.46 28.61
CA GLN A 151 -2.93 -0.01 28.61
C GLN A 151 -1.52 -0.48 28.93
N LEU A 152 -0.50 0.16 28.34
CA LEU A 152 0.91 -0.14 28.59
C LEU A 152 1.30 0.18 30.04
N GLU A 153 0.79 1.28 30.60
CA GLU A 153 0.96 1.63 32.03
C GLU A 153 0.44 0.54 32.96
N LYS A 154 -0.76 0.00 32.67
CA LYS A 154 -1.30 -1.13 33.44
C LYS A 154 -0.45 -2.40 33.29
N ALA A 155 0.10 -2.64 32.11
CA ALA A 155 0.94 -3.80 31.85
C ALA A 155 2.25 -3.74 32.67
N VAL A 156 2.93 -2.59 32.68
CA VAL A 156 4.16 -2.41 33.47
C VAL A 156 3.89 -2.41 34.98
N MET A 157 2.71 -1.98 35.43
CA MET A 157 2.32 -2.10 36.84
C MET A 157 2.07 -3.55 37.26
N ALA A 158 1.54 -4.38 36.36
CA ALA A 158 1.32 -5.79 36.62
C ALA A 158 2.63 -6.59 36.62
N GLU A 159 3.58 -6.23 35.75
CA GLU A 159 4.89 -6.85 35.63
C GLU A 159 6.03 -5.81 35.67
N PRO A 160 6.40 -5.29 36.86
CA PRO A 160 7.37 -4.20 36.97
C PRO A 160 8.79 -4.53 36.50
N GLU A 161 9.17 -5.82 36.48
CA GLU A 161 10.49 -6.27 36.05
C GLU A 161 10.57 -6.56 34.53
N ASN A 162 9.46 -6.36 33.80
CA ASN A 162 9.41 -6.59 32.35
C ASN A 162 10.00 -5.40 31.59
N SER A 163 11.32 -5.45 31.37
CA SER A 163 12.09 -4.41 30.66
C SER A 163 11.54 -4.10 29.26
N GLN A 164 11.08 -5.11 28.52
CA GLN A 164 10.51 -4.92 27.18
C GLN A 164 9.20 -4.14 27.21
N ALA A 165 8.36 -4.37 28.23
CA ALA A 165 7.12 -3.62 28.42
C ALA A 165 7.41 -2.15 28.73
N TRP A 166 8.40 -1.88 29.60
CA TRP A 166 8.87 -0.52 29.88
C TRP A 166 9.45 0.18 28.64
N PHE A 167 10.25 -0.53 27.84
CA PHE A 167 10.80 0.01 26.59
C PHE A 167 9.69 0.39 25.60
N THR A 168 8.69 -0.47 25.45
CA THR A 168 7.51 -0.22 24.61
C THR A 168 6.71 0.98 25.11
N LEU A 169 6.54 1.10 26.44
CA LEU A 169 5.90 2.25 27.07
C LEU A 169 6.67 3.55 26.82
N GLY A 170 8.00 3.53 26.90
CA GLY A 170 8.85 4.68 26.59
C GLY A 170 8.65 5.20 25.16
N HIS A 171 8.63 4.30 24.17
CA HIS A 171 8.32 4.67 22.79
C HIS A 171 6.88 5.16 22.60
N ALA A 172 5.91 4.60 23.33
CA ALA A 172 4.54 5.10 23.30
C ALA A 172 4.45 6.54 23.85
N TYR A 173 5.15 6.84 24.95
CA TYR A 173 5.26 8.19 25.49
C TYR A 173 5.94 9.15 24.52
N MET A 174 7.03 8.73 23.85
CA MET A 174 7.68 9.50 22.79
C MET A 174 6.71 9.90 21.70
N SER A 175 5.97 8.92 21.16
CA SER A 175 4.99 9.18 20.11
C SER A 175 3.90 10.18 20.56
N GLY A 176 3.57 10.18 21.86
CA GLY A 176 2.53 11.02 22.46
C GLY A 176 3.02 12.39 22.91
N GLY A 177 4.28 12.75 22.63
CA GLY A 177 4.89 14.00 23.07
C GLY A 177 5.13 14.07 24.59
N GLN A 178 5.02 12.94 25.30
CA GLN A 178 5.20 12.83 26.75
C GLN A 178 6.67 12.53 27.08
N TYR A 179 7.57 13.43 26.67
CA TYR A 179 9.01 13.21 26.74
C TYR A 179 9.55 12.96 28.17
N PRO A 180 9.11 13.66 29.22
CA PRO A 180 9.55 13.36 30.59
C PRO A 180 9.24 11.92 31.02
N GLN A 181 8.04 11.43 30.69
CA GLN A 181 7.61 10.07 30.99
C GLN A 181 8.38 9.03 30.16
N ALA A 182 8.69 9.35 28.91
CA ALA A 182 9.55 8.51 28.06
C ALA A 182 10.95 8.34 28.68
N ILE A 183 11.58 9.42 29.13
CA ILE A 183 12.89 9.39 29.79
C ILE A 183 12.84 8.48 31.03
N ALA A 184 11.84 8.66 31.90
CA ALA A 184 11.69 7.83 33.10
C ALA A 184 11.47 6.35 32.78
N ALA A 185 10.72 6.03 31.72
CA ALA A 185 10.53 4.67 31.28
C ALA A 185 11.84 4.05 30.78
N PHE A 186 12.62 4.77 29.95
CA PHE A 186 13.93 4.30 29.50
C PHE A 186 14.93 4.16 30.65
N ASP A 187 14.93 5.06 31.62
CA ASP A 187 15.73 4.94 32.85
C ASP A 187 15.39 3.67 33.63
N THR A 188 14.10 3.36 33.75
CA THR A 188 13.64 2.11 34.39
C THR A 188 14.13 0.88 33.63
N VAL A 189 14.15 0.90 32.29
CA VAL A 189 14.73 -0.20 31.49
C VAL A 189 16.22 -0.34 31.78
N MET A 190 16.97 0.78 31.80
CA MET A 190 18.41 0.77 32.09
C MET A 190 18.73 0.28 33.50
N ASP A 191 17.88 0.59 34.50
CA ASP A 191 18.03 0.04 35.85
C ASP A 191 17.86 -1.48 35.90
N LEU A 192 17.00 -2.05 35.03
CA LEU A 192 16.73 -3.49 34.97
C LEU A 192 17.78 -4.28 34.17
N VAL A 193 18.28 -3.74 33.05
CA VAL A 193 19.14 -4.49 32.10
C VAL A 193 20.51 -3.86 31.84
N GLY A 194 20.80 -2.71 32.45
CA GLY A 194 22.01 -1.93 32.24
C GLY A 194 21.91 -0.89 31.13
N GLU A 195 22.89 0.00 31.07
CA GLU A 195 22.99 1.05 30.05
C GLU A 195 23.55 0.50 28.74
N HIS A 196 22.79 0.65 27.65
CA HIS A 196 23.17 0.23 26.29
C HIS A 196 22.78 1.32 25.29
N ALA A 197 23.46 1.38 24.14
CA ALA A 197 23.18 2.36 23.09
C ALA A 197 21.70 2.39 22.66
N GLU A 198 21.06 1.22 22.60
CA GLU A 198 19.64 1.04 22.23
C GLU A 198 18.66 1.77 23.17
N LEU A 199 19.10 2.11 24.40
CA LEU A 199 18.31 2.84 25.39
C LEU A 199 18.76 4.30 25.49
N LEU A 200 20.06 4.54 25.39
CA LEU A 200 20.65 5.88 25.44
C LEU A 200 20.22 6.74 24.24
N GLY A 201 20.15 6.18 23.03
CA GLY A 201 19.73 6.90 21.82
C GLY A 201 18.27 7.42 21.89
N PRO A 202 17.28 6.56 22.19
CA PRO A 202 15.90 7.00 22.43
C PRO A 202 15.76 8.00 23.59
N LYS A 203 16.51 7.82 24.69
CA LYS A 203 16.55 8.78 25.81
C LYS A 203 17.09 10.13 25.36
N ALA A 204 18.22 10.18 24.64
CA ALA A 204 18.77 11.42 24.08
C ALA A 204 17.78 12.12 23.16
N THR A 205 17.05 11.34 22.36
CA THR A 205 15.99 11.85 21.46
C THR A 205 14.84 12.49 22.26
N ALA A 206 14.40 11.84 23.34
CA ALA A 206 13.38 12.39 24.24
C ALA A 206 13.84 13.71 24.88
N MET A 207 15.09 13.75 25.37
CA MET A 207 15.68 14.95 25.96
C MET A 207 15.82 16.08 24.94
N TYR A 208 16.20 15.76 23.68
CA TYR A 208 16.29 16.72 22.58
C TYR A 208 14.95 17.41 22.30
N TYR A 209 13.86 16.65 22.18
CA TYR A 209 12.54 17.24 21.98
C TYR A 209 12.07 18.03 23.20
N MET A 210 12.33 17.54 24.41
CA MET A 210 12.04 18.27 25.66
C MET A 210 12.81 19.61 25.74
N ALA A 211 14.03 19.66 25.19
CA ALA A 211 14.87 20.86 25.14
C ALA A 211 14.52 21.82 23.98
N GLY A 212 13.40 21.59 23.27
CA GLY A 212 12.99 22.41 22.14
C GLY A 212 13.92 22.25 20.94
N GLU A 213 14.28 21.00 20.64
CA GLU A 213 15.07 20.61 19.46
C GLU A 213 16.49 21.21 19.47
N LYS A 214 17.12 21.19 20.65
CA LYS A 214 18.49 21.66 20.85
C LYS A 214 19.32 20.61 21.55
N ILE A 215 20.49 20.31 21.01
CA ILE A 215 21.48 19.48 21.71
C ILE A 215 22.16 20.33 22.77
N THR A 216 21.84 20.07 24.04
CA THR A 216 22.49 20.68 25.21
C THR A 216 23.75 19.88 25.60
N PRO A 217 24.64 20.42 26.44
CA PRO A 217 25.81 19.67 26.92
C PRO A 217 25.46 18.35 27.63
N GLU A 218 24.30 18.30 28.30
CA GLU A 218 23.81 17.08 28.95
C GLU A 218 23.37 16.03 27.91
N ILE A 219 22.63 16.45 26.89
CA ILE A 219 22.21 15.58 25.78
C ILE A 219 23.42 15.07 25.01
N GLN A 220 24.39 15.94 24.74
CA GLN A 220 25.63 15.57 24.08
C GLN A 220 26.37 14.47 24.82
N LYS A 221 26.43 14.54 26.17
CA LYS A 221 27.03 13.47 26.98
C LYS A 221 26.34 12.13 26.78
N ILE A 222 25.01 12.09 26.74
CA ILE A 222 24.24 10.85 26.51
C ILE A 222 24.49 10.31 25.09
N ILE A 223 24.54 11.21 24.09
CA ILE A 223 24.87 10.87 22.70
C ILE A 223 26.28 10.26 22.62
N ASP A 224 27.26 10.87 23.28
CA ASP A 224 28.65 10.40 23.29
C ASP A 224 28.74 9.00 23.93
N GLN A 225 28.03 8.77 25.05
CA GLN A 225 27.95 7.45 25.69
C GLN A 225 27.29 6.41 24.77
N ALA A 226 26.22 6.78 24.06
CA ALA A 226 25.55 5.88 23.12
C ALA A 226 26.50 5.46 21.98
N LEU A 227 27.22 6.42 21.40
CA LEU A 227 28.16 6.17 20.29
C LEU A 227 29.45 5.46 20.73
N GLU A 228 29.86 5.60 21.99
CA GLU A 228 30.95 4.82 22.56
C GLU A 228 30.57 3.34 22.69
N SER A 229 29.31 3.06 23.07
CA SER A 229 28.76 1.71 23.19
C SER A 229 28.48 1.07 21.81
N ASP A 230 27.79 1.79 20.92
CA ASP A 230 27.58 1.40 19.53
C ASP A 230 27.71 2.62 18.62
N PHE A 231 28.85 2.70 17.93
CA PHE A 231 29.15 3.77 16.98
C PHE A 231 28.13 3.84 15.82
N LYS A 232 27.37 2.79 15.55
CA LYS A 232 26.38 2.73 14.46
C LYS A 232 24.95 2.64 14.99
N ASP A 233 24.72 3.00 16.25
CA ASP A 233 23.39 2.98 16.87
C ASP A 233 22.36 3.74 16.02
N PRO A 234 21.27 3.08 15.58
CA PRO A 234 20.28 3.69 14.71
C PRO A 234 19.64 4.94 15.27
N SER A 235 19.19 4.90 16.52
CA SER A 235 18.45 6.01 17.12
C SER A 235 19.33 7.25 17.26
N THR A 236 20.57 7.06 17.70
CA THR A 236 21.53 8.16 17.89
C THR A 236 22.00 8.75 16.57
N ARG A 237 22.31 7.91 15.56
CA ARG A 237 22.69 8.40 14.22
C ARG A 237 21.55 9.12 13.51
N LEU A 238 20.31 8.64 13.68
CA LEU A 238 19.11 9.32 13.19
C LEU A 238 18.96 10.70 13.81
N LEU A 239 19.04 10.80 15.14
CA LEU A 239 18.94 12.06 15.86
C LEU A 239 19.98 13.08 15.37
N LEU A 240 21.25 12.68 15.29
CA LEU A 240 22.34 13.56 14.84
C LEU A 240 22.15 14.00 13.39
N GLY A 241 21.84 13.06 12.49
CA GLY A 241 21.60 13.40 11.09
C GLY A 241 20.41 14.33 10.89
N MET A 242 19.32 14.13 11.64
CA MET A 242 18.14 14.98 11.61
C MET A 242 18.43 16.39 12.19
N ASN A 243 19.13 16.47 13.31
CA ASN A 243 19.56 17.75 13.89
C ASN A 243 20.44 18.55 12.91
N ALA A 244 21.41 17.88 12.27
CA ALA A 244 22.26 18.49 11.26
C ALA A 244 21.45 18.96 10.05
N PHE A 245 20.52 18.14 9.55
CA PHE A 245 19.66 18.47 8.42
C PHE A 245 18.80 19.72 8.70
N PHE A 246 18.14 19.79 9.86
CA PHE A 246 17.33 20.96 10.23
C PHE A 246 18.18 22.20 10.51
N SER A 247 19.44 22.01 10.92
CA SER A 247 20.44 23.08 11.05
C SER A 247 21.05 23.51 9.71
N SER A 248 20.57 22.96 8.59
CA SER A 248 21.12 23.17 7.23
C SER A 248 22.56 22.68 7.03
N ASP A 249 23.09 21.86 7.95
CA ASP A 249 24.35 21.15 7.77
C ASP A 249 24.11 19.81 7.07
N TYR A 250 23.81 19.90 5.77
CA TYR A 250 23.45 18.73 4.97
C TYR A 250 24.62 17.75 4.77
N GLU A 251 25.87 18.23 4.80
CA GLU A 251 27.05 17.36 4.70
C GLU A 251 27.19 16.48 5.94
N ASP A 252 27.00 17.04 7.13
CA ASP A 252 27.04 16.29 8.38
C ASP A 252 25.83 15.35 8.51
N ALA A 253 24.65 15.80 8.06
CA ALA A 253 23.45 14.96 7.99
C ALA A 253 23.68 13.70 7.15
N ILE A 254 24.21 13.86 5.93
CA ILE A 254 24.53 12.75 5.02
C ILE A 254 25.55 11.82 5.68
N ARG A 255 26.61 12.37 6.30
CA ARG A 255 27.64 11.57 6.96
C ARG A 255 27.07 10.65 8.04
N HIS A 256 26.17 11.16 8.89
CA HIS A 256 25.54 10.37 9.94
C HIS A 256 24.65 9.26 9.39
N TRP A 257 23.85 9.56 8.37
CA TRP A 257 22.98 8.59 7.71
C TRP A 257 23.74 7.54 6.89
N GLU A 258 24.84 7.91 6.24
CA GLU A 258 25.73 6.96 5.56
C GLU A 258 26.39 6.01 6.56
N ILE A 259 26.88 6.52 7.70
CA ILE A 259 27.40 5.66 8.78
C ILE A 259 26.32 4.68 9.26
N LEU A 260 25.09 5.17 9.47
CA LEU A 260 23.95 4.34 9.85
C LEU A 260 23.67 3.22 8.84
N LEU A 261 23.70 3.53 7.54
CA LEU A 261 23.47 2.51 6.51
C LEU A 261 24.52 1.39 6.51
N THR A 262 25.70 1.61 7.10
CA THR A 262 26.71 0.55 7.31
C THR A 262 26.44 -0.33 8.54
N SER A 263 25.43 -0.03 9.35
CA SER A 263 24.98 -0.89 10.45
C SER A 263 24.43 -2.20 9.88
N PRO A 264 24.67 -3.37 10.49
CA PRO A 264 24.06 -4.63 10.06
C PRO A 264 22.62 -4.82 10.56
N ARG A 265 22.13 -3.95 11.46
CA ARG A 265 20.80 -4.06 12.06
C ARG A 265 19.67 -3.83 11.04
N ASP A 266 18.50 -4.41 11.29
CA ASP A 266 17.31 -4.36 10.43
C ASP A 266 16.12 -3.64 11.08
N ASP A 267 16.35 -2.98 12.21
CA ASP A 267 15.37 -2.27 13.04
C ASP A 267 15.06 -0.83 12.58
N PHE A 268 15.54 -0.43 11.40
CA PHE A 268 15.29 0.89 10.80
C PHE A 268 15.05 0.82 9.29
N ASP A 269 14.25 1.75 8.78
CA ASP A 269 13.89 1.82 7.35
C ASP A 269 15.04 2.40 6.53
N ARG A 270 15.86 1.51 5.96
CA ARG A 270 16.99 1.87 5.10
C ARG A 270 16.58 2.67 3.87
N GLN A 271 15.40 2.43 3.30
CA GLN A 271 14.94 3.18 2.12
C GLN A 271 14.62 4.62 2.50
N ALA A 272 13.96 4.83 3.65
CA ALA A 272 13.71 6.18 4.17
C ALA A 272 15.03 6.94 4.42
N ILE A 273 16.06 6.28 4.97
CA ILE A 273 17.39 6.92 5.14
C ILE A 273 18.02 7.29 3.80
N GLN A 274 17.95 6.41 2.80
CA GLN A 274 18.47 6.70 1.46
C GLN A 274 17.75 7.88 0.81
N GLN A 275 16.43 7.97 0.98
CA GLN A 275 15.64 9.12 0.51
C GLN A 275 16.03 10.41 1.23
N ALA A 276 16.24 10.35 2.56
CA ALA A 276 16.70 11.50 3.34
C ALA A 276 18.09 11.98 2.87
N ILE A 277 19.03 11.06 2.60
CA ILE A 277 20.33 11.38 2.00
C ILE A 277 20.15 12.06 0.64
N GLN A 278 19.30 11.52 -0.24
CA GLN A 278 19.06 12.12 -1.55
C GLN A 278 18.47 13.53 -1.44
N GLN A 279 17.55 13.74 -0.50
CA GLN A 279 16.98 15.04 -0.21
C GLN A 279 18.06 16.01 0.29
N ALA A 280 18.92 15.60 1.23
CA ALA A 280 20.05 16.41 1.69
C ALA A 280 21.02 16.76 0.56
N LYS A 281 21.34 15.81 -0.32
CA LYS A 281 22.20 16.04 -1.50
C LYS A 281 21.61 17.07 -2.47
N SER A 282 20.29 17.11 -2.64
CA SER A 282 19.66 18.13 -3.49
C SER A 282 19.87 19.56 -2.95
N PHE A 283 20.00 19.73 -1.62
CA PHE A 283 20.31 21.02 -1.02
C PHE A 283 21.79 21.42 -1.16
N LEU A 284 22.70 20.44 -1.29
CA LEU A 284 24.13 20.67 -1.52
C LEU A 284 24.47 20.96 -2.99
N GLY A 285 23.57 20.64 -3.92
CA GLY A 285 23.84 20.77 -5.37
C GLY A 285 24.96 19.85 -5.88
N THR A 286 25.40 18.87 -5.08
CA THR A 286 26.54 18.00 -5.38
C THR A 286 26.18 16.69 -6.06
N ASP A 287 24.91 16.38 -6.28
CA ASP A 287 24.47 15.24 -7.10
C ASP A 287 23.07 15.53 -7.68
N ALA A 288 23.01 16.34 -8.73
CA ALA A 288 21.93 16.24 -9.71
C ALA A 288 22.15 14.93 -10.49
N VAL A 289 21.80 13.79 -9.90
CA VAL A 289 21.73 12.54 -10.65
C VAL A 289 20.58 12.71 -11.65
N ASP A 290 21.00 12.75 -12.91
CA ASP A 290 20.20 12.73 -14.12
C ASP A 290 18.99 11.80 -13.93
N ASN A 291 17.83 12.41 -13.68
CA ASN A 291 16.56 11.71 -13.74
C ASN A 291 15.98 11.95 -15.15
N PRO A 292 16.14 11.00 -16.09
CA PRO A 292 15.68 11.16 -17.45
C PRO A 292 14.15 11.28 -17.57
N GLU A 293 13.38 11.06 -16.50
CA GLU A 293 11.94 11.36 -16.47
C GLU A 293 11.60 12.81 -16.10
N LEU A 294 12.47 13.55 -15.38
CA LEU A 294 12.31 14.99 -15.15
C LEU A 294 13.00 15.86 -16.22
N ASN A 295 13.88 15.29 -17.05
CA ASN A 295 14.55 15.99 -18.15
C ASN A 295 13.78 15.95 -19.48
N LYS A 296 12.44 15.82 -19.43
CA LYS A 296 11.58 15.83 -20.63
C LYS A 296 11.02 17.18 -21.05
N ASP A 297 11.47 18.28 -20.47
CA ASP A 297 11.05 19.61 -20.92
C ASP A 297 12.15 20.33 -21.69
N VAL A 298 12.07 20.19 -23.02
CA VAL A 298 12.76 21.02 -24.03
C VAL A 298 12.17 22.45 -24.07
N GLU A 299 11.58 22.94 -22.98
CA GLU A 299 11.11 24.33 -22.79
C GLU A 299 11.91 25.10 -21.70
N ALA A 300 13.03 24.53 -21.23
CA ALA A 300 13.73 24.95 -20.01
C ALA A 300 14.26 26.39 -19.95
N LYS A 301 14.39 27.13 -21.07
CA LYS A 301 14.80 28.55 -21.01
C LYS A 301 13.62 29.48 -20.71
N ALA A 302 12.49 29.31 -21.39
CA ALA A 302 11.34 30.22 -21.29
C ALA A 302 10.66 30.24 -19.90
N LYS A 303 10.86 29.20 -19.08
CA LYS A 303 10.28 29.05 -17.73
C LYS A 303 11.32 29.17 -16.61
N SER A 304 12.51 29.69 -16.90
CA SER A 304 13.60 29.83 -15.92
C SER A 304 14.14 31.25 -15.87
N ILE A 305 14.88 31.62 -14.83
CA ILE A 305 15.57 32.91 -14.77
C ILE A 305 17.05 32.64 -14.47
N SER A 306 17.95 33.14 -15.32
CA SER A 306 19.39 33.09 -15.08
C SER A 306 19.83 34.38 -14.38
N ILE A 307 20.51 34.25 -13.25
CA ILE A 307 20.88 35.34 -12.37
C ILE A 307 22.38 35.27 -12.14
N THR A 308 23.12 36.28 -12.56
CA THR A 308 24.52 36.46 -12.14
C THR A 308 24.51 37.27 -10.85
N VAL A 309 25.01 36.68 -9.77
CA VAL A 309 25.09 37.33 -8.46
C VAL A 309 26.50 37.83 -8.22
N GLU A 310 26.63 39.10 -7.88
CA GLU A 310 27.90 39.77 -7.58
C GLU A 310 27.81 40.53 -6.25
N LEU A 311 28.96 40.71 -5.58
CA LEU A 311 29.08 41.51 -4.37
C LEU A 311 29.76 42.84 -4.72
N ASP A 312 29.16 43.97 -4.34
CA ASP A 312 29.76 45.28 -4.52
C ASP A 312 31.04 45.40 -3.68
N GLN A 313 32.15 45.74 -4.33
CA GLN A 313 33.44 45.96 -3.67
C GLN A 313 33.40 47.15 -2.69
N ALA A 314 32.47 48.09 -2.86
CA ALA A 314 32.30 49.25 -1.97
C ALA A 314 31.80 48.87 -0.57
N LEU A 315 31.14 47.71 -0.41
CA LEU A 315 30.67 47.24 0.90
C LEU A 315 31.81 46.81 1.83
N ASN A 316 32.99 46.50 1.28
CA ASN A 316 34.18 46.02 2.00
C ASN A 316 33.84 44.98 3.09
N ALA A 317 32.91 44.07 2.78
CA ALA A 317 32.36 43.13 3.73
C ALA A 317 33.10 41.79 3.68
N GLU A 318 33.56 41.31 4.84
CA GLU A 318 34.05 39.94 4.98
C GLU A 318 32.85 38.98 5.05
N VAL A 319 32.50 38.39 3.91
CA VAL A 319 31.35 37.48 3.80
C VAL A 319 31.67 36.03 4.19
N GLY A 320 32.95 35.64 4.21
CA GLY A 320 33.41 34.31 4.64
C GLY A 320 32.61 33.16 4.00
N ASP A 321 32.15 32.24 4.86
CA ASP A 321 31.31 31.08 4.49
C ASP A 321 29.80 31.35 4.69
N ALA A 322 29.39 32.62 4.79
CA ALA A 322 27.98 33.00 4.94
C ALA A 322 27.12 32.47 3.78
N MET A 323 25.84 32.25 4.05
CA MET A 323 24.92 31.71 3.06
C MET A 323 24.27 32.82 2.25
N VAL A 324 24.27 32.65 0.92
CA VAL A 324 23.54 33.49 -0.03
C VAL A 324 22.22 32.83 -0.34
N LEU A 325 21.10 33.53 -0.12
CA LEU A 325 19.75 33.14 -0.52
C LEU A 325 19.31 33.97 -1.73
N VAL A 326 19.00 33.31 -2.83
CA VAL A 326 18.38 33.91 -4.02
C VAL A 326 16.91 33.54 -4.04
N MET A 327 16.03 34.52 -3.88
CA MET A 327 14.59 34.33 -3.76
C MET A 327 13.85 35.03 -4.89
N ALA A 328 12.91 34.34 -5.52
CA ALA A 328 11.96 34.92 -6.46
C ALA A 328 10.59 35.08 -5.78
N ARG A 329 10.08 36.31 -5.70
CA ARG A 329 8.77 36.65 -5.13
C ARG A 329 7.81 37.14 -6.21
N PRO A 330 6.50 36.86 -6.13
CA PRO A 330 5.52 37.42 -7.05
C PRO A 330 5.56 38.96 -7.04
N VAL A 331 5.30 39.59 -8.20
CA VAL A 331 5.19 41.07 -8.28
C VAL A 331 3.94 41.59 -7.55
N SER A 332 2.91 40.75 -7.43
CA SER A 332 1.66 41.04 -6.72
C SER A 332 1.15 39.77 -6.03
N GLY A 333 0.64 39.90 -4.80
CA GLY A 333 0.11 38.77 -4.03
C GLY A 333 0.95 38.43 -2.79
N ALA A 334 0.97 37.14 -2.42
CA ALA A 334 1.57 36.66 -1.17
C ALA A 334 3.06 37.00 -1.06
N ALA A 335 3.52 37.30 0.17
CA ALA A 335 4.90 37.66 0.47
C ALA A 335 5.91 36.49 0.38
N MET A 336 5.42 35.27 0.15
CA MET A 336 6.23 34.05 0.12
C MET A 336 6.91 33.86 -1.25
N PRO A 337 8.17 33.40 -1.30
CA PRO A 337 8.87 33.14 -2.56
C PRO A 337 8.30 31.94 -3.33
N VAL A 338 8.29 32.03 -4.65
CA VAL A 338 7.90 30.96 -5.59
C VAL A 338 9.08 30.09 -6.03
N ALA A 339 10.31 30.55 -5.79
CA ALA A 339 11.55 29.78 -5.99
C ALA A 339 12.65 30.31 -5.06
N ILE A 340 13.45 29.42 -4.48
CA ILE A 340 14.56 29.77 -3.58
C ILE A 340 15.77 28.90 -3.90
N LYS A 341 16.95 29.50 -4.04
CA LYS A 341 18.22 28.78 -4.16
C LYS A 341 19.24 29.31 -3.17
N ARG A 342 20.11 28.43 -2.68
CA ARG A 342 21.14 28.75 -1.68
C ARG A 342 22.53 28.33 -2.13
N PHE A 343 23.54 29.10 -1.75
CA PHE A 343 24.95 28.75 -1.95
C PHE A 343 25.87 29.57 -1.02
N LYS A 344 27.13 29.16 -0.85
CA LYS A 344 28.09 29.89 -0.01
C LYS A 344 28.58 31.19 -0.68
N ALA A 345 28.70 32.27 0.08
CA ALA A 345 29.15 33.58 -0.38
C ALA A 345 30.58 33.56 -0.95
N SER A 346 31.41 32.63 -0.50
CA SER A 346 32.75 32.35 -1.05
C SER A 346 32.75 31.94 -2.53
N LEU A 347 31.59 31.56 -3.10
CA LEU A 347 31.46 31.22 -4.51
C LEU A 347 31.12 32.43 -5.40
N LEU A 348 30.96 33.63 -4.85
CA LEU A 348 30.68 34.83 -5.63
C LEU A 348 31.92 35.31 -6.41
N PRO A 349 31.77 35.85 -7.64
CA PRO A 349 30.52 35.97 -8.39
C PRO A 349 30.04 34.62 -8.93
N LYS A 350 28.72 34.37 -8.89
CA LYS A 350 28.14 33.08 -9.27
C LYS A 350 26.92 33.24 -10.17
N GLU A 351 26.86 32.43 -11.22
CA GLU A 351 25.66 32.26 -12.03
C GLU A 351 24.71 31.23 -11.39
N VAL A 352 23.45 31.60 -11.28
CA VAL A 352 22.38 30.83 -10.63
C VAL A 352 21.17 30.80 -11.53
N VAL A 353 20.62 29.61 -11.78
CA VAL A 353 19.36 29.47 -12.53
C VAL A 353 18.23 29.06 -11.60
N LEU A 354 17.14 29.82 -11.59
CA LEU A 354 15.90 29.48 -10.89
C LEU A 354 14.90 28.80 -11.83
N ARG A 355 14.29 27.71 -11.38
CA ARG A 355 13.28 26.91 -12.09
C ARG A 355 12.20 26.42 -11.12
N ASP A 356 11.16 25.76 -11.65
CA ASP A 356 10.06 25.20 -10.83
C ASP A 356 10.53 24.17 -9.79
N SER A 357 11.63 23.46 -10.05
CA SER A 357 12.25 22.54 -9.09
C SER A 357 12.80 23.24 -7.84
N ASP A 358 13.01 24.55 -7.90
CA ASP A 358 13.49 25.37 -6.78
C ASP A 358 12.32 25.93 -5.93
N ALA A 359 11.07 25.54 -6.20
CA ALA A 359 9.88 25.93 -5.44
C ALA A 359 9.77 25.17 -4.10
N MET A 360 9.23 25.82 -3.07
CA MET A 360 9.00 25.19 -1.76
C MET A 360 7.81 24.24 -1.74
N THR A 361 6.79 24.51 -2.56
CA THR A 361 5.59 23.67 -2.67
C THR A 361 5.24 23.46 -4.16
N PRO A 362 4.63 22.31 -4.51
CA PRO A 362 4.25 22.02 -5.91
C PRO A 362 3.16 22.94 -6.46
N GLU A 363 2.43 23.64 -5.59
CA GLU A 363 1.28 24.47 -5.94
C GLU A 363 1.69 25.90 -6.33
N MET A 364 2.85 26.36 -5.87
CA MET A 364 3.35 27.73 -6.03
C MET A 364 4.73 27.73 -6.68
N VAL A 365 4.75 27.66 -8.01
CA VAL A 365 5.98 27.51 -8.81
C VAL A 365 6.26 28.74 -9.68
N LEU A 366 7.53 28.87 -10.10
CA LEU A 366 8.03 30.02 -10.88
C LEU A 366 7.28 30.19 -12.20
N SER A 367 7.03 29.11 -12.94
CA SER A 367 6.42 29.10 -14.28
C SER A 367 4.98 29.63 -14.33
N GLN A 368 4.31 29.73 -13.18
CA GLN A 368 2.97 30.33 -13.07
C GLN A 368 3.03 31.87 -13.01
N GLN A 369 4.21 32.46 -12.84
CA GLN A 369 4.40 33.91 -12.78
C GLN A 369 4.85 34.44 -14.15
N ALA A 370 4.34 35.61 -14.55
CA ALA A 370 4.84 36.30 -15.74
C ALA A 370 6.14 37.07 -15.43
N GLU A 371 6.21 37.66 -14.24
CA GLU A 371 7.32 38.44 -13.73
C GLU A 371 7.45 38.21 -12.22
N VAL A 372 8.69 38.32 -11.71
CA VAL A 372 9.00 38.19 -10.28
C VAL A 372 9.94 39.29 -9.81
N ASN A 373 9.87 39.62 -8.52
CA ASN A 373 10.91 40.36 -7.83
C ASN A 373 11.96 39.37 -7.34
N ILE A 374 13.24 39.66 -7.59
CA ILE A 374 14.35 38.85 -7.09
C ILE A 374 15.02 39.58 -5.94
N ASP A 375 15.24 38.86 -4.85
CA ASP A 375 16.02 39.32 -3.71
C ASP A 375 17.17 38.37 -3.48
N VAL A 376 18.37 38.91 -3.34
CA VAL A 376 19.58 38.17 -3.01
C VAL A 376 20.10 38.67 -1.68
N VAL A 377 20.20 37.77 -0.71
CA VAL A 377 20.55 38.12 0.67
C VAL A 377 21.74 37.28 1.11
N ILE A 378 22.74 37.91 1.73
CA ILE A 378 23.81 37.21 2.45
C ILE A 378 23.47 37.25 3.94
N ASN A 379 23.16 36.07 4.50
CA ASN A 379 22.69 35.94 5.87
C ASN A 379 23.84 35.51 6.78
N PHE A 380 24.03 36.24 7.88
CA PHE A 380 25.06 35.91 8.87
C PHE A 380 24.52 35.17 10.11
N ASP A 381 23.19 35.16 10.31
CA ASP A 381 22.52 34.60 11.49
C ASP A 381 21.70 33.32 11.19
N SER A 382 21.85 32.75 9.98
CA SER A 382 21.12 31.58 9.50
C SER A 382 19.58 31.72 9.46
N ASN A 383 19.02 32.92 9.66
CA ASN A 383 17.58 33.19 9.57
C ASN A 383 17.15 33.29 8.09
N PRO A 384 16.03 32.70 7.63
CA PRO A 384 15.61 32.81 6.22
C PRO A 384 15.17 34.22 5.79
N ALA A 385 14.73 35.06 6.72
CA ALA A 385 14.35 36.45 6.45
C ALA A 385 15.54 37.39 6.69
N PRO A 386 15.74 38.43 5.85
CA PRO A 386 16.82 39.40 6.05
C PRO A 386 16.71 40.08 7.41
N THR A 387 17.77 40.07 8.20
CA THR A 387 17.85 40.77 9.48
C THR A 387 18.84 41.94 9.42
N ALA A 388 18.80 42.80 10.45
CA ALA A 388 19.71 43.93 10.55
C ALA A 388 21.17 43.44 10.59
N GLY A 389 21.98 43.88 9.63
CA GLY A 389 23.36 43.43 9.45
C GLY A 389 23.61 42.62 8.18
N ASP A 390 22.58 42.00 7.60
CA ASP A 390 22.67 41.24 6.35
C ASP A 390 22.97 42.15 5.15
N LEU A 391 23.44 41.54 4.06
CA LEU A 391 23.68 42.23 2.80
C LEU A 391 22.61 41.85 1.78
N LEU A 392 22.11 42.84 1.03
CA LEU A 392 20.96 42.71 0.15
C LEU A 392 21.26 43.28 -1.24
N GLY A 393 20.83 42.56 -2.27
CA GLY A 393 20.70 43.04 -3.64
C GLY A 393 19.30 42.71 -4.18
N GLN A 394 18.71 43.59 -4.98
CA GLN A 394 17.32 43.42 -5.44
C GLN A 394 17.14 43.77 -6.91
N ALA A 395 16.23 43.06 -7.58
CA ALA A 395 15.74 43.40 -8.92
C ALA A 395 14.21 43.24 -8.95
N LYS A 396 13.49 44.20 -9.54
CA LYS A 396 12.02 44.16 -9.63
C LYS A 396 11.55 43.87 -11.05
N GLY A 397 10.45 43.13 -11.20
CA GLY A 397 9.82 42.88 -12.49
C GLY A 397 10.67 42.06 -13.47
N VAL A 398 11.42 41.08 -12.97
CA VAL A 398 12.26 40.19 -13.79
C VAL A 398 11.37 39.20 -14.53
N LYS A 399 11.46 39.19 -15.85
CA LYS A 399 10.69 38.29 -16.74
C LYS A 399 11.30 36.90 -16.76
N LEU A 400 10.45 35.88 -16.85
CA LEU A 400 10.92 34.51 -17.12
C LEU A 400 11.58 34.43 -18.50
N GLY A 401 12.60 33.60 -18.60
CA GLY A 401 13.47 33.43 -19.77
C GLY A 401 14.51 34.51 -20.00
N SER A 402 14.63 35.46 -19.06
CA SER A 402 15.66 36.50 -19.10
C SER A 402 16.90 36.12 -18.31
N ASP A 403 18.01 36.75 -18.69
CA ASP A 403 19.27 36.72 -17.97
C ASP A 403 19.43 38.09 -17.28
N THR A 404 19.67 38.10 -15.97
CA THR A 404 19.79 39.32 -15.17
C THR A 404 21.04 39.28 -14.29
N THR A 405 21.57 40.44 -13.92
CA THR A 405 22.68 40.57 -12.97
C THR A 405 22.19 41.32 -11.75
N ILE A 406 22.47 40.78 -10.56
CA ILE A 406 22.09 41.38 -9.29
C ILE A 406 23.36 41.60 -8.48
N ILE A 407 23.60 42.87 -8.18
CA ILE A 407 24.70 43.32 -7.35
C ILE A 407 24.16 43.48 -5.92
N ILE A 408 24.82 42.83 -4.98
CA ILE A 408 24.56 42.98 -3.55
C ILE A 408 25.32 44.22 -3.11
N ASP A 409 24.61 45.32 -2.86
CA ASP A 409 25.16 46.67 -2.64
C ASP A 409 24.64 47.33 -1.35
N THR A 410 23.64 46.74 -0.70
CA THR A 410 22.93 47.35 0.41
C THR A 410 23.15 46.56 1.70
N LYS A 411 23.46 47.25 2.80
CA LYS A 411 23.44 46.64 4.15
C LYS A 411 22.10 46.90 4.82
N VAL A 412 21.42 45.84 5.26
CA VAL A 412 20.14 45.91 5.97
C VAL A 412 20.37 46.57 7.33
N GLN A 413 19.59 47.62 7.64
CA GLN A 413 19.72 48.42 8.87
C GLN A 413 18.80 47.95 9.99
#